data_AF-A0A845GV63-F1
#
_entry.id   AF-A0A845GV63-F1
#
_cell.length_a   1.000
_cell.length_b   1.000
_cell.length_c   1.000
_cell.angle_alpha   90.00
_cell.angle_beta   90.00
_cell.angle_gamma   90.00
#
_symmetry.space_group_name_H-M   'P 1'
#
loop_
_entity.id
_entity.type
_entity.pdbx_description
1 polymer ?
#
loop_
_entity_poly.entity_id
_entity_poly.type
_entity_poly.pdbx_seq_one_letter_code
_entity_poly.pdbx_strand_id
1 'polypeptide(L)'
;MNQQQSTIWQGTGGNTWVAAQALLDHMFQPIEDLLMQAIPPATQSLLDVGCGTGATTLAAARRLGADRRCTGIDISGPMIAAAR
;
A
#
# COMPACT_ATOMS: atom_id res chain seq x y z
N MET A 1 -15.27 13.16 6.06
CA MET A 1 -14.56 12.64 4.86
C MET A 1 -14.24 13.82 3.96
N ASN A 2 -13.00 13.99 3.50
CA ASN A 2 -12.67 15.01 2.51
C ASN A 2 -13.26 14.61 1.16
N GLN A 3 -14.41 15.19 0.79
CA GLN A 3 -15.18 14.73 -0.37
C GLN A 3 -14.44 14.93 -1.70
N GLN A 4 -13.65 15.99 -1.83
CA GLN A 4 -12.88 16.23 -3.06
C GLN A 4 -11.83 15.14 -3.30
N GLN A 5 -11.05 14.81 -2.26
CA GLN A 5 -10.06 13.74 -2.33
C GLN A 5 -10.72 12.37 -2.53
N SER A 6 -11.83 12.11 -1.82
CA SER A 6 -12.63 10.91 -1.95
C SER A 6 -13.02 10.65 -3.41
N THR A 7 -13.63 11.63 -4.07
CA THR A 7 -14.07 11.52 -5.47
C THR A 7 -12.93 11.20 -6.43
N ILE A 8 -11.76 11.81 -6.24
CA ILE A 8 -10.59 11.58 -7.11
C ILE A 8 -10.10 10.13 -6.97
N TRP A 9 -9.91 9.66 -5.74
CA TRP A 9 -9.33 8.35 -5.47
C TRP A 9 -10.31 7.20 -5.66
N GLN A 10 -11.62 7.43 -5.52
CA GLN A 10 -12.65 6.47 -5.94
C GLN A 10 -12.79 6.36 -7.47
N GLY A 11 -12.36 7.38 -8.21
CA GLY A 11 -12.53 7.47 -9.66
C GLY A 11 -11.21 7.41 -10.43
N THR A 12 -10.98 8.43 -11.25
CA THR A 12 -9.86 8.48 -12.21
C THR A 12 -8.50 8.30 -11.55
N GLY A 13 -8.27 8.86 -10.37
CA GLY A 13 -6.99 8.75 -9.67
C GLY A 13 -6.67 7.29 -9.32
N GLY A 14 -7.63 6.60 -8.69
CA GLY A 14 -7.48 5.19 -8.34
C GLY A 14 -7.34 4.29 -9.56
N ASN A 15 -8.19 4.47 -10.58
CA ASN A 15 -8.14 3.65 -11.81
C ASN A 15 -6.82 3.85 -12.58
N THR A 16 -6.31 5.08 -12.65
CA THR A 16 -5.04 5.38 -13.32
C THR A 16 -3.87 4.72 -12.57
N TRP A 17 -3.89 4.75 -11.23
CA TRP A 17 -2.86 4.09 -10.44
C TRP A 17 -2.87 2.58 -10.64
N VAL A 18 -4.05 1.95 -10.63
CA VAL A 18 -4.21 0.52 -10.92
C VAL A 18 -3.69 0.19 -12.32
N ALA A 19 -4.04 0.99 -13.34
CA ALA A 19 -3.58 0.77 -14.70
C ALA A 19 -2.05 0.91 -14.87
N ALA A 20 -1.42 1.77 -14.06
CA ALA A 20 0.02 2.00 -14.05
C ALA A 20 0.77 1.19 -12.98
N GLN A 21 0.12 0.27 -12.28
CA GLN A 21 0.65 -0.37 -11.07
C GLN A 21 2.05 -0.93 -11.26
N ALA A 22 2.27 -1.78 -12.27
CA ALA A 22 3.57 -2.42 -12.47
C ALA A 22 4.71 -1.41 -12.68
N LEU A 23 4.43 -0.30 -13.38
CA LEU A 23 5.40 0.78 -13.58
C LEU A 23 5.68 1.52 -12.26
N LEU A 24 4.62 1.87 -11.53
CA LEU A 24 4.74 2.61 -10.27
C LEU A 24 5.42 1.76 -9.18
N ASP A 25 5.05 0.49 -9.04
CA ASP A 25 5.67 -0.45 -8.11
C ASP A 25 7.18 -0.56 -8.40
N HIS A 26 7.57 -0.69 -9.67
CA HIS A 26 8.98 -0.71 -10.06
C HIS A 26 9.70 0.61 -9.75
N MET A 27 9.07 1.74 -10.08
CA MET A 27 9.64 3.07 -9.85
C MET A 27 9.83 3.37 -8.35
N PHE A 28 8.91 2.91 -7.50
CA PHE A 28 8.93 3.16 -6.06
C PHE A 28 9.66 2.09 -5.24
N GLN A 29 10.08 0.98 -5.85
CA GLN A 29 10.78 -0.11 -5.15
C GLN A 29 12.00 0.34 -4.31
N PRO A 30 12.87 1.28 -4.77
CA PRO A 30 13.99 1.74 -3.93
C PRO A 30 13.54 2.47 -2.67
N ILE A 31 12.38 3.13 -2.71
CA ILE A 31 11.80 3.81 -1.53
C ILE A 31 11.15 2.77 -0.62
N GLU A 32 10.43 1.79 -1.17
CA GLU A 32 9.89 0.65 -0.43
C GLU A 32 10.99 -0.05 0.38
N ASP A 33 12.14 -0.34 -0.23
CA ASP A 33 13.28 -0.99 0.44
C ASP A 33 13.79 -0.20 1.65
N LEU A 34 13.86 1.13 1.54
CA LEU A 34 14.26 2.00 2.65
C LEU A 34 13.21 1.99 3.77
N LEU A 35 11.92 1.98 3.42
CA LEU A 35 10.83 1.85 4.40
C LEU A 35 10.92 0.51 5.14
N MET A 36 11.20 -0.60 4.43
CA MET A 36 11.32 -1.92 5.06
C MET A 36 12.49 -2.02 6.04
N GLN A 37 13.56 -1.26 5.80
CA GLN A 37 14.70 -1.18 6.73
C GLN A 37 14.37 -0.41 8.01
N ALA A 38 13.44 0.54 7.93
CA ALA A 38 13.00 1.33 9.07
C ALA A 38 12.07 0.57 10.03
N ILE A 39 11.49 -0.57 9.61
CA ILE A 39 10.59 -1.37 10.43
C ILE A 39 11.39 -2.13 11.52
N PRO A 40 11.13 -1.89 12.82
CA PRO A 40 11.80 -2.63 13.88
C PRO A 40 11.48 -4.13 13.83
N PRO A 41 12.46 -5.05 14.00
CA PRO A 41 12.21 -6.50 13.97
C PRO A 41 11.22 -7.00 15.03
N ALA A 42 11.06 -6.26 16.13
CA ALA A 42 10.13 -6.60 17.22
C ALA A 42 8.66 -6.23 16.92
N THR A 43 8.38 -5.59 15.78
CA THR A 43 7.04 -5.14 15.40
C THR A 43 6.07 -6.31 15.34
N GLN A 44 4.99 -6.25 16.14
CA GLN A 44 3.95 -7.28 16.21
C GLN A 44 2.84 -7.04 15.20
N SER A 45 2.47 -5.77 15.01
CA SER A 45 1.44 -5.34 14.07
C SER A 45 1.82 -4.05 13.36
N LEU A 46 1.53 -3.97 12.07
CA LEU A 46 1.76 -2.81 11.21
C LEU A 46 0.46 -2.42 10.51
N LEU A 47 0.18 -1.11 10.49
CA LEU A 47 -0.91 -0.51 9.71
C LEU A 47 -0.30 0.38 8.63
N ASP A 48 -0.59 0.06 7.38
CA ASP A 48 -0.18 0.82 6.21
C ASP A 48 -1.35 1.69 5.73
N VAL A 49 -1.21 3.01 5.85
CA VAL A 49 -2.29 3.98 5.59
C VAL A 49 -2.06 4.63 4.23
N GLY A 50 -3.03 4.48 3.33
CA GLY A 50 -2.86 4.82 1.92
C GLY A 50 -2.08 3.72 1.20
N CYS A 51 -2.37 2.45 1.51
CA CYS A 51 -1.61 1.30 1.02
C CYS A 51 -1.72 1.10 -0.50
N GLY A 52 -2.65 1.80 -1.16
CA GLY A 52 -2.91 1.69 -2.58
C GLY A 52 -3.18 0.25 -3.03
N THR A 53 -2.41 -0.20 -4.01
CA THR A 53 -2.45 -1.57 -4.56
C THR A 53 -1.70 -2.60 -3.70
N GLY A 54 -1.19 -2.20 -2.53
CA GLY A 54 -0.74 -3.09 -1.47
C GLY A 54 0.75 -3.45 -1.48
N ALA A 55 1.57 -2.86 -2.36
CA ALA A 55 3.00 -3.19 -2.50
C ALA A 55 3.75 -3.11 -1.15
N THR A 56 3.64 -1.99 -0.46
CA THR A 56 4.27 -1.73 0.85
C THR A 56 3.74 -2.63 1.96
N THR A 57 2.44 -2.90 1.99
CA THR A 57 1.83 -3.83 2.96
C THR A 57 2.36 -5.25 2.78
N LEU A 58 2.47 -5.72 1.53
CA LEU A 58 3.00 -7.04 1.21
C LEU A 58 4.50 -7.15 1.52
N ALA A 59 5.27 -6.10 1.23
CA ALA A 59 6.69 -6.03 1.58
C ALA A 59 6.90 -6.11 3.09
N ALA A 60 6.10 -5.37 3.87
CA ALA A 60 6.14 -5.43 5.32
C ALA A 60 5.83 -6.83 5.84
N ALA A 61 4.80 -7.49 5.30
CA ALA A 61 4.45 -8.85 5.67
C ALA A 61 5.60 -9.85 5.40
N ARG A 62 6.25 -9.74 4.23
CA ARG A 62 7.44 -10.55 3.90
C ARG A 62 8.59 -10.30 4.87
N ARG A 63 8.85 -9.03 5.22
CA ARG A 63 9.95 -8.61 6.09
C ARG A 63 9.77 -9.05 7.54
N LEU A 64 8.53 -9.00 8.02
CA LEU A 64 8.15 -9.26 9.41
C LEU A 64 7.87 -10.74 9.70
N GLY A 65 7.50 -11.51 8.67
CA GLY A 65 7.21 -12.94 8.77
C GLY A 65 5.75 -13.24 9.10
N ALA A 66 5.37 -14.52 8.95
CA ALA A 66 3.99 -14.98 8.98
C ALA A 66 3.28 -14.81 10.35
N ASP A 67 4.04 -14.71 11.45
CA ASP A 67 3.49 -14.53 12.80
C ASP A 67 3.12 -13.07 13.12
N ARG A 68 3.33 -12.16 12.17
CA ARG A 68 3.09 -10.72 12.34
C ARG A 68 1.86 -10.27 11.56
N ARG A 69 1.14 -9.29 12.11
CA ARG A 69 -0.08 -8.76 11.49
C ARG A 69 0.22 -7.49 10.69
N CYS A 70 0.08 -7.55 9.36
CA CYS A 70 0.14 -6.37 8.51
C CYS A 70 -1.24 -6.10 7.90
N THR A 71 -1.75 -4.89 8.07
CA THR A 71 -3.04 -4.47 7.52
C THR A 71 -2.83 -3.23 6.66
N GLY A 72 -3.28 -3.28 5.40
CA GLY A 72 -3.34 -2.12 4.53
C GLY A 72 -4.74 -1.51 4.52
N ILE A 73 -4.83 -0.17 4.56
CA ILE A 73 -6.06 0.58 4.35
C ILE A 73 -5.86 1.65 3.29
N ASP A 74 -6.86 1.82 2.43
CA ASP A 74 -6.90 2.88 1.42
C ASP A 74 -8.34 3.35 1.21
N ILE A 75 -8.51 4.62 0.87
CA ILE A 75 -9.81 5.23 0.55
C ILE A 75 -10.29 4.87 -0.86
N SER A 76 -9.36 4.45 -1.73
CA SER A 76 -9.60 4.01 -3.09
C SER A 76 -10.13 2.58 -3.13
N GLY A 77 -11.44 2.44 -3.35
CA GLY A 77 -12.07 1.16 -3.63
C GLY A 77 -11.39 0.38 -4.78
N PRO A 78 -11.09 1.01 -5.94
CA PRO A 78 -10.40 0.34 -7.04
C PRO A 78 -9.02 -0.20 -6.67
N MET A 79 -8.20 0.55 -5.93
CA MET A 79 -6.86 0.10 -5.54
C MET A 79 -6.94 -1.03 -4.50
N ILE A 80 -7.87 -0.96 -3.53
CA ILE A 80 -8.13 -2.07 -2.60
C ILE A 80 -8.59 -3.33 -3.32
N ALA A 81 -9.40 -3.20 -4.37
CA ALA A 81 -9.82 -4.35 -5.17
C ALA A 81 -8.63 -5.02 -5.88
N ALA A 82 -7.66 -4.23 -6.37
CA ALA A 82 -6.43 -4.74 -6.97
C ALA A 82 -5.43 -5.33 -5.95
N ALA A 83 -5.50 -4.90 -4.69
CA ALA A 83 -4.62 -5.35 -3.61
C ALA A 83 -5.04 -6.68 -2.95
N ARG A 84 -6.20 -7.25 -3.33
CA ARG A 84 -6.77 -8.48 -2.75
C ARG A 84 -6.42 -9.70 -3.56
#